data_AF-A0A2V8NU86-F1
#
_entry.id   AF-A0A2V8NU86-F1
#
_cell.length_a   1.000
_cell.length_b   1.000
_cell.length_c   1.000
_cell.angle_alpha   90.00
_cell.angle_beta   90.00
_cell.angle_gamma   90.00
#
_symmetry.space_group_name_H-M   'P 1'
#
loop_
_entity.id
_entity.type
_entity.pdbx_description
1 polymer ?
#
loop_
_entity_poly.entity_id
_entity_poly.type
_entity_poly.pdbx_seq_one_letter_code
_entity_poly.pdbx_strand_id
1 'polypeptide(L)'
;AAINLLIPIPAIVLVLPIAVGIVALQVWGSYSFIVRTFKWLTLTLFAYVIAAFLAKPHWGEVLKATFIPTLRFDNQHMTTLLAILGTTITPYLFFWQASQEVEEELQMGRATLAQREGASDKELKFAEIDIDVGMLFASLVFYFVILASAATLHATGKT
;
A
#
# COMPACT_ATOMS: atom_id res chain seq x y z
N ALA A 1 1.11 0.15 18.97
CA ALA A 1 2.43 0.79 18.80
C ALA A 1 2.30 2.28 18.53
N ALA A 2 1.66 2.71 17.43
CA ALA A 2 1.53 4.13 17.08
C ALA A 2 0.90 5.02 18.17
N ILE A 3 -0.25 4.63 18.74
CA ILE A 3 -0.90 5.41 19.81
C ILE A 3 -0.06 5.43 21.09
N ASN A 4 0.71 4.37 21.35
CA ASN A 4 1.56 4.28 22.54
C ASN A 4 2.75 5.27 22.48
N LEU A 5 3.11 5.77 21.28
CA LEU A 5 4.09 6.84 21.12
C LEU A 5 3.54 8.21 21.53
N LEU A 6 2.20 8.39 21.49
CA LEU A 6 1.53 9.63 21.86
C LEU A 6 1.03 9.61 23.31
N ILE A 7 0.58 8.45 23.78
CA ILE A 7 0.03 8.27 25.12
C ILE A 7 0.60 6.98 25.72
N PRO A 8 1.33 7.03 26.85
CA PRO A 8 1.97 5.85 27.44
C PRO A 8 0.95 4.96 28.17
N ILE A 9 0.15 4.23 27.41
CA ILE A 9 -0.88 3.30 27.90
C ILE A 9 -0.53 1.88 27.46
N PRO A 10 -0.67 0.85 28.33
CA PRO A 10 -0.42 -0.53 27.96
C PRO A 10 -1.18 -0.92 26.69
N ALA A 11 -0.45 -1.42 25.68
CA ALA A 11 -0.99 -1.69 24.35
C ALA A 11 -2.23 -2.60 24.40
N ILE A 12 -2.24 -3.59 25.31
CA ILE A 12 -3.34 -4.54 25.51
C ILE A 12 -4.66 -3.82 25.81
N VAL A 13 -4.63 -2.76 26.62
CA VAL A 13 -5.82 -1.99 27.00
C VAL A 13 -6.36 -1.20 25.80
N LEU A 14 -5.48 -0.80 24.87
CA LEU A 14 -5.86 -0.08 23.65
C LEU A 14 -6.41 -1.01 22.56
N VAL A 15 -6.06 -2.30 22.53
CA VAL A 15 -6.52 -3.22 21.47
C VAL A 15 -8.04 -3.29 21.42
N LEU A 16 -8.69 -3.52 22.56
CA LEU A 16 -10.13 -3.71 22.63
C LEU A 16 -10.93 -2.48 22.16
N PRO A 17 -10.71 -1.25 22.67
CA PRO A 17 -11.45 -0.07 22.20
C PRO A 17 -11.15 0.27 20.74
N ILE A 18 -9.92 0.08 20.27
CA ILE A 18 -9.57 0.31 18.85
C ILE A 18 -10.30 -0.69 17.95
N ALA A 19 -10.29 -1.98 18.30
CA ALA A 19 -10.97 -3.01 17.53
C ALA A 19 -12.47 -2.75 17.47
N VAL A 20 -13.10 -2.43 18.61
CA VAL A 20 -14.52 -2.07 18.67
C VAL A 20 -14.80 -0.82 17.84
N GLY A 21 -13.95 0.20 17.92
CA GLY A 21 -14.10 1.42 17.12
C GLY A 21 -14.00 1.16 15.62
N ILE A 22 -13.06 0.32 15.18
CA ILE A 22 -12.91 -0.08 13.78
C ILE A 22 -14.14 -0.87 13.31
N VAL A 23 -14.62 -1.83 14.10
CA VAL A 23 -15.81 -2.62 13.74
C VAL A 23 -17.05 -1.73 13.70
N ALA A 24 -17.24 -0.86 14.69
CA ALA A 24 -18.31 0.12 14.71
C ALA A 24 -18.27 1.03 13.47
N LEU A 25 -17.09 1.49 13.08
CA LEU A 25 -16.90 2.28 11.87
C LEU A 25 -17.22 1.49 10.60
N GLN A 26 -16.90 0.19 10.53
CA GLN A 26 -17.23 -0.63 9.38
C GLN A 26 -18.73 -0.94 9.27
N VAL A 27 -19.41 -1.12 10.40
CA VAL A 27 -20.84 -1.47 10.43
C VAL A 27 -21.73 -0.23 10.24
N TRP A 28 -21.37 0.90 10.85
CA TRP A 28 -22.20 2.11 10.82
C TRP A 28 -21.62 3.25 9.98
N GLY A 29 -20.35 3.18 9.61
CA GLY A 29 -19.71 4.20 8.78
C GLY A 29 -20.14 4.12 7.33
N SER A 30 -20.32 5.28 6.70
CA SER A 30 -20.53 5.36 5.25
C SER A 30 -19.26 4.94 4.51
N TYR A 31 -19.41 4.15 3.46
CA TYR A 31 -18.33 3.80 2.53
C TYR A 31 -17.56 5.04 2.04
N SER A 32 -18.28 6.13 1.70
CA SER A 32 -17.66 7.38 1.24
C SER A 32 -16.78 8.03 2.30
N PHE A 33 -17.13 7.92 3.59
CA PHE A 33 -16.33 8.43 4.69
C PHE A 33 -15.02 7.64 4.85
N ILE A 34 -15.11 6.31 4.78
CA ILE A 34 -13.95 5.40 4.90
C ILE A 34 -12.97 5.64 3.75
N VAL A 35 -13.46 5.64 2.51
CA VAL A 35 -12.63 5.88 1.32
C VAL A 35 -11.97 7.25 1.37
N ARG A 36 -12.72 8.31 1.77
CA ARG A 36 -12.14 9.65 1.92
C ARG A 36 -11.04 9.67 2.98
N THR A 37 -11.24 8.99 4.11
CA THR A 37 -10.22 8.90 5.18
C THR A 37 -8.96 8.21 4.68
N PHE A 38 -9.09 7.09 3.96
CA PHE A 38 -7.95 6.40 3.38
C PHE A 38 -7.21 7.25 2.34
N LYS A 39 -7.92 8.02 1.50
CA LYS A 39 -7.27 8.98 0.57
C LYS A 39 -6.41 10.02 1.28
N TRP A 40 -6.82 10.49 2.46
CA TRP A 40 -5.98 11.40 3.25
C TRP A 40 -4.83 10.68 3.95
N LEU A 41 -5.05 9.46 4.44
CA LEU A 41 -4.00 8.65 5.04
C LEU A 41 -2.91 8.32 4.02
N THR A 42 -3.25 7.98 2.78
CA THR A 42 -2.24 7.72 1.75
C THR A 42 -1.39 8.96 1.44
N LEU A 43 -1.95 10.17 1.51
CA LEU A 43 -1.17 11.40 1.39
C LEU A 43 -0.10 11.53 2.48
N THR A 44 -0.35 11.02 3.69
CA THR A 44 0.67 11.04 4.76
C THR A 44 1.88 10.17 4.44
N LEU A 45 1.75 9.15 3.58
CA LEU A 45 2.87 8.31 3.16
C LEU A 45 3.92 9.09 2.35
N PHE A 46 3.56 10.22 1.74
CA PHE A 46 4.55 11.11 1.12
C PHE A 46 5.55 11.70 2.12
N ALA A 47 5.26 11.67 3.43
CA ALA A 47 6.24 12.03 4.45
C ALA A 47 7.51 11.18 4.34
N TYR A 48 7.42 9.92 3.87
CA TYR A 48 8.58 9.07 3.64
C TYR A 48 9.46 9.54 2.48
N VAL A 49 8.87 10.16 1.46
CA VAL A 49 9.64 10.79 0.36
C VAL A 49 10.50 11.89 0.96
N ILE A 50 9.89 12.79 1.75
CA ILE A 50 10.61 13.88 2.42
C ILE A 50 11.68 13.31 3.37
N ALA A 51 11.35 12.30 4.16
CA ALA A 51 12.28 11.65 5.07
C ALA A 51 13.50 11.04 4.36
N ALA A 52 13.30 10.42 3.19
CA ALA A 52 14.39 9.86 2.38
C ALA A 52 15.37 10.94 1.91
N PHE A 53 14.88 12.11 1.48
CA PHE A 53 15.75 13.24 1.11
C PHE A 53 16.44 13.85 2.33
N LEU A 54 15.74 14.00 3.45
CA LEU A 54 16.28 14.55 4.70
C LEU A 54 17.34 13.65 5.34
N ALA A 55 17.26 12.34 5.14
CA ALA A 55 18.26 11.38 5.60
C ALA A 55 19.62 11.55 4.90
N LYS A 56 19.70 12.38 3.84
CA LYS A 56 20.92 12.66 3.05
C LYS A 56 21.69 11.40 2.65
N PRO A 57 21.03 10.43 1.97
CA PRO A 57 21.70 9.21 1.56
C PRO A 57 22.78 9.50 0.50
N HIS A 58 23.74 8.59 0.37
CA HIS A 58 24.69 8.62 -0.73
C HIS A 58 24.00 8.25 -2.05
N TRP A 59 23.52 9.26 -2.78
CA TRP A 59 22.76 9.09 -4.02
C TRP A 59 23.46 8.24 -5.09
N GLY A 60 24.80 8.26 -5.13
CA GLY A 60 25.57 7.39 -6.03
C GLY A 60 25.40 5.90 -5.73
N GLU A 61 25.38 5.52 -4.45
CA GLU A 61 25.14 4.14 -4.03
C GLU A 61 23.66 3.76 -4.20
N VAL A 62 22.75 4.67 -3.87
CA VAL A 62 21.30 4.46 -4.07
C VAL A 62 21.00 4.17 -5.53
N LEU A 63 21.43 5.03 -6.46
CA LEU A 63 21.19 4.82 -7.88
C LEU A 63 21.84 3.53 -8.38
N LYS A 64 23.07 3.24 -7.94
CA LYS A 64 23.75 2.00 -8.30
C LYS A 64 22.99 0.76 -7.81
N ALA A 65 22.54 0.75 -6.56
CA ALA A 65 21.79 -0.37 -5.99
C ALA A 65 20.38 -0.51 -6.58
N THR A 66 19.75 0.60 -6.99
CA THR A 66 18.43 0.58 -7.63
C THR A 66 18.48 -0.01 -9.04
N PHE A 67 19.54 0.26 -9.81
CA PHE A 67 19.67 -0.26 -11.19
C PHE A 67 20.49 -1.54 -11.31
N ILE A 68 21.36 -1.84 -10.33
CA ILE A 68 22.22 -3.02 -10.32
C ILE A 68 21.82 -3.92 -9.14
N PRO A 69 20.92 -4.89 -9.36
CA PRO A 69 20.49 -5.80 -8.30
C PRO A 69 21.64 -6.70 -7.88
N THR A 70 21.87 -6.80 -6.56
CA THR A 70 22.79 -7.79 -6.00
C THR A 70 21.97 -8.92 -5.38
N LEU A 71 21.99 -10.08 -6.03
CA LEU A 71 21.33 -11.28 -5.51
C LEU A 71 22.32 -12.06 -4.64
N ARG A 72 21.97 -12.20 -3.37
CA ARG A 72 22.67 -13.06 -2.41
C ARG A 72 21.72 -14.15 -1.94
N PHE A 73 22.17 -15.40 -2.03
CA PHE A 73 21.40 -16.57 -1.61
C PHE A 73 21.61 -16.89 -0.13
N ASP A 74 21.45 -15.88 0.73
CA ASP A 74 21.44 -16.08 2.18
C ASP A 74 20.00 -16.01 2.72
N ASN A 75 19.80 -16.61 3.89
CA ASN A 75 18.47 -16.75 4.50
C ASN A 75 17.83 -15.37 4.78
N GLN A 76 18.63 -14.38 5.20
CA GLN A 76 18.13 -13.05 5.52
C GLN A 76 17.67 -12.27 4.28
N HIS A 77 18.46 -12.30 3.19
CA HIS A 77 18.09 -11.70 1.91
C HIS A 77 16.87 -12.38 1.29
N MET A 78 16.81 -13.71 1.32
CA MET A 78 15.64 -14.44 0.81
C MET A 78 14.38 -14.18 1.63
N THR A 79 14.47 -14.15 2.96
CA THR A 79 13.33 -13.83 3.83
C THR A 79 12.83 -12.40 3.58
N THR A 80 13.73 -11.43 3.45
CA THR A 80 13.37 -10.04 3.17
C THR A 80 12.74 -9.89 1.78
N LEU A 81 13.30 -10.57 0.78
CA LEU A 81 12.77 -10.57 -0.59
C LEU A 81 11.37 -11.19 -0.65
N LEU A 82 11.16 -12.34 0.00
CA LEU A 82 9.85 -12.97 0.10
C LEU A 82 8.86 -12.12 0.89
N ALA A 83 9.30 -11.47 1.97
CA ALA A 83 8.45 -10.55 2.72
C ALA A 83 7.98 -9.38 1.86
N ILE A 84 8.89 -8.75 1.10
CA ILE A 84 8.54 -7.69 0.16
C ILE A 84 7.53 -8.20 -0.86
N LEU A 85 7.83 -9.29 -1.57
CA LEU A 85 6.94 -9.86 -2.59
C LEU A 85 5.56 -10.22 -2.03
N GLY A 86 5.51 -10.81 -0.84
CA GLY A 86 4.27 -11.17 -0.16
C GLY A 86 3.43 -9.96 0.24
N THR A 87 4.06 -8.82 0.55
CA THR A 87 3.33 -7.57 0.80
C THR A 87 2.84 -6.89 -0.48
N THR A 88 3.50 -7.12 -1.62
CA THR A 88 3.11 -6.51 -2.91
C THR A 88 2.01 -7.30 -3.63
N ILE A 89 2.06 -8.63 -3.58
CA ILE A 89 1.14 -9.52 -4.30
C ILE A 89 0.17 -10.13 -3.29
N THR A 90 -0.91 -9.41 -3.00
CA THR A 90 -1.98 -9.91 -2.11
C THR A 90 -3.08 -10.56 -2.95
N PRO A 91 -3.27 -11.90 -2.91
CA PRO A 91 -4.19 -12.60 -3.81
C PRO A 91 -5.65 -12.14 -3.71
N TYR A 92 -6.07 -11.67 -2.53
CA TYR A 92 -7.42 -11.13 -2.33
C TYR A 92 -7.72 -9.92 -3.24
N LEU A 93 -6.70 -9.15 -3.64
CA LEU A 93 -6.90 -8.00 -4.53
C LEU A 93 -7.45 -8.39 -5.89
N PHE A 94 -7.17 -9.59 -6.40
CA PHE A 94 -7.75 -10.05 -7.67
C PHE A 94 -9.27 -10.25 -7.56
N PHE A 95 -9.73 -10.87 -6.47
CA PHE A 95 -11.16 -11.04 -6.21
C PHE A 95 -11.84 -9.72 -5.89
N TRP A 96 -11.17 -8.86 -5.14
CA TRP A 96 -11.66 -7.53 -4.83
C TRP A 96 -11.80 -6.67 -6.09
N GLN A 97 -10.77 -6.63 -6.94
CA GLN A 97 -10.79 -5.87 -8.19
C GLN A 97 -11.92 -6.35 -9.11
N ALA A 98 -12.06 -7.66 -9.31
CA ALA A 98 -13.15 -8.22 -10.10
C ALA A 98 -14.53 -7.89 -9.51
N SER A 99 -14.65 -7.86 -8.18
CA SER A 99 -15.90 -7.48 -7.52
C SER A 99 -16.20 -5.98 -7.61
N GLN A 100 -15.17 -5.12 -7.59
CA GLN A 100 -15.33 -3.68 -7.77
C GLN A 100 -15.75 -3.33 -9.19
N GLU A 101 -15.17 -3.98 -10.20
CA GLU A 101 -15.56 -3.79 -11.60
C GLU A 101 -17.07 -4.03 -11.78
N VAL A 102 -17.59 -5.11 -11.19
CA VAL A 102 -19.02 -5.42 -11.21
C VAL A 102 -19.87 -4.33 -10.53
N GLU A 103 -19.39 -3.77 -9.42
CA GLU A 103 -20.09 -2.70 -8.70
C GLU A 103 -20.10 -1.39 -9.52
N GLU A 104 -18.99 -1.06 -10.19
CA GLU A 104 -18.90 0.12 -11.07
C GLU A 104 -19.83 -0.02 -12.28
N GLU A 105 -19.88 -1.19 -12.92
CA GLU A 105 -20.81 -1.47 -14.02
C GLU A 105 -22.29 -1.37 -13.59
N LEU A 106 -22.63 -1.85 -12.40
CA LEU A 106 -23.97 -1.70 -11.82
C LEU A 106 -24.32 -0.21 -11.64
N GLN A 107 -23.38 0.60 -11.15
CA GLN A 107 -23.55 2.06 -11.01
C GLN A 107 -23.68 2.77 -12.36
N MET A 108 -23.07 2.25 -13.42
CA MET A 108 -23.26 2.72 -14.81
C MET A 108 -24.60 2.28 -15.42
N GLY A 109 -25.41 1.50 -14.70
CA GLY A 109 -26.74 1.05 -15.12
C GLY A 109 -26.78 -0.32 -15.81
N ARG A 110 -25.68 -1.09 -15.82
CA ARG A 110 -25.63 -2.46 -16.38
C ARG A 110 -26.20 -3.48 -15.40
N ALA A 111 -27.51 -3.43 -15.18
CA ALA A 111 -28.17 -4.25 -14.16
C ALA A 111 -28.18 -5.77 -14.47
N THR A 112 -28.21 -6.16 -15.76
CA THR A 112 -28.33 -7.57 -16.16
C THR A 112 -26.98 -8.24 -16.41
N LEU A 113 -26.91 -9.58 -16.33
CA LEU A 113 -25.67 -10.32 -16.62
C LEU A 113 -25.26 -10.20 -18.09
N ALA A 114 -26.21 -10.25 -19.02
CA ALA A 114 -25.94 -10.12 -20.46
C ALA A 114 -25.35 -8.75 -20.85
N GLN A 115 -25.59 -7.71 -20.06
CA GLN A 115 -25.01 -6.37 -20.26
C GLN A 115 -23.58 -6.24 -19.72
N ARG A 116 -23.14 -7.18 -18.90
CA ARG A 116 -21.81 -7.26 -18.26
C ARG A 116 -20.94 -8.37 -18.86
N GLU A 117 -21.46 -9.06 -19.88
CA GLU A 117 -20.77 -10.18 -20.51
C GLU A 117 -19.82 -9.67 -21.58
N GLY A 118 -18.52 -9.71 -21.25
CA GLY A 118 -17.45 -9.22 -22.11
C GLY A 118 -17.10 -7.75 -21.86
N ALA A 119 -15.83 -7.41 -22.07
CA ALA A 119 -15.31 -6.04 -21.98
C ALA A 119 -14.90 -5.54 -23.36
N SER A 120 -15.19 -4.27 -23.65
CA SER A 120 -14.68 -3.61 -24.85
C SER A 120 -13.17 -3.36 -24.73
N ASP A 121 -12.44 -3.39 -25.84
CA ASP A 121 -11.02 -2.99 -25.89
C ASP A 121 -10.76 -1.61 -25.25
N LYS A 122 -11.74 -0.69 -25.33
CA LYS A 122 -11.62 0.64 -24.71
C LYS A 122 -11.70 0.58 -23.18
N GLU A 123 -12.54 -0.29 -22.64
CA GLU A 123 -12.73 -0.48 -21.20
C GLU A 123 -11.51 -1.16 -20.60
N LEU A 124 -11.02 -2.22 -21.26
CA LEU A 124 -9.78 -2.90 -20.89
C LEU A 124 -8.60 -1.92 -20.86
N LYS A 125 -8.45 -1.11 -21.92
CA LYS A 125 -7.36 -0.12 -21.97
C LYS A 125 -7.48 0.96 -20.90
N PHE A 126 -8.70 1.38 -20.56
CA PHE A 126 -8.91 2.35 -19.48
C PHE A 126 -8.54 1.74 -18.12
N ALA A 127 -8.99 0.51 -17.85
CA ALA A 127 -8.66 -0.23 -16.64
C ALA A 127 -7.15 -0.48 -16.50
N GLU A 128 -6.47 -0.87 -17.58
CA GLU A 128 -5.01 -1.03 -17.61
C GLU A 128 -4.29 0.26 -17.22
N ILE A 129 -4.68 1.40 -17.79
CA ILE A 129 -4.05 2.69 -17.47
C ILE A 129 -4.31 3.09 -16.00
N ASP A 130 -5.53 2.89 -15.50
CA ASP A 130 -5.86 3.22 -14.11
C ASP A 130 -5.03 2.38 -13.12
N ILE A 131 -4.95 1.06 -13.37
CA ILE A 131 -4.14 0.14 -12.59
C ILE A 131 -2.66 0.51 -12.68
N ASP A 132 -2.13 0.77 -13.88
CA ASP A 132 -0.71 1.09 -14.07
C ASP A 132 -0.31 2.38 -13.35
N VAL A 133 -1.13 3.42 -13.44
CA VAL A 133 -0.89 4.70 -12.74
C VAL A 133 -0.96 4.50 -11.22
N GLY A 134 -1.96 3.77 -10.74
CA GLY A 134 -2.11 3.44 -9.32
C GLY A 134 -0.93 2.63 -8.78
N MET A 135 -0.50 1.62 -9.52
CA MET A 135 0.62 0.74 -9.18
C MET A 135 1.97 1.45 -9.23
N LEU A 136 2.19 2.33 -10.20
CA LEU A 136 3.37 3.18 -10.27
C LEU A 136 3.46 4.05 -9.02
N PHE A 137 2.35 4.71 -8.65
CA PHE A 137 2.31 5.56 -7.46
C PHE A 137 2.60 4.76 -6.17
N ALA A 138 1.95 3.61 -6.01
CA ALA A 138 2.18 2.73 -4.86
C ALA A 138 3.64 2.25 -4.79
N SER A 139 4.21 1.84 -5.92
CA SER A 139 5.59 1.36 -6.02
C SER A 139 6.61 2.45 -5.70
N LEU A 140 6.36 3.69 -6.14
CA LEU A 140 7.22 4.84 -5.84
C LEU A 140 7.22 5.15 -4.34
N VAL A 141 6.05 5.23 -3.71
CA VAL A 141 5.95 5.45 -2.26
C VAL A 141 6.63 4.32 -1.49
N PHE A 142 6.38 3.07 -1.87
CA PHE A 142 7.01 1.90 -1.25
C PHE A 142 8.53 1.92 -1.37
N TYR A 143 9.07 2.30 -2.53
CA TYR A 143 10.50 2.50 -2.72
C TYR A 143 11.07 3.55 -1.75
N PHE A 144 10.41 4.69 -1.57
CA PHE A 144 10.86 5.71 -0.63
C PHE A 144 10.76 5.29 0.83
N VAL A 145 9.78 4.45 1.20
CA VAL A 145 9.70 3.83 2.54
C VAL A 145 10.93 2.95 2.79
N ILE A 146 11.30 2.10 1.82
CA ILE A 146 12.50 1.26 1.91
C ILE A 146 13.75 2.12 1.99
N LEU A 147 13.89 3.13 1.12
CA LEU A 147 15.05 4.02 1.08
C LEU A 147 15.21 4.80 2.39
N ALA A 148 14.14 5.39 2.92
CA ALA A 148 14.17 6.11 4.19
C ALA A 148 14.55 5.18 5.35
N SER A 149 14.00 3.96 5.37
CA SER A 149 14.32 2.95 6.40
C SER A 149 15.77 2.52 6.32
N ALA A 150 16.30 2.25 5.12
CA ALA A 150 17.71 1.92 4.92
C ALA A 150 18.63 3.08 5.35
N ALA A 151 18.34 4.31 4.91
CA ALA A 151 19.18 5.46 5.22
C ALA A 151 19.19 5.83 6.72
N THR A 152 18.15 5.49 7.48
CA THR A 152 18.02 5.87 8.89
C THR A 152 18.31 4.73 9.87
N LEU A 153 17.73 3.55 9.67
CA LEU A 153 17.85 2.40 10.58
C LEU A 153 19.10 1.56 10.30
N HIS A 154 19.45 1.35 9.02
CA HIS A 154 20.65 0.58 8.68
C HIS A 154 21.93 1.34 9.04
N ALA A 155 21.95 2.66 8.81
CA ALA A 155 23.09 3.52 9.17
C ALA A 155 23.35 3.60 10.69
N THR A 156 22.34 3.32 11.53
CA THR A 156 22.45 3.37 12.99
C THR A 156 22.63 1.99 13.65
N GLY A 157 22.84 0.93 12.85
CA GLY A 157 23.10 -0.43 13.35
C GLY A 157 21.91 -1.10 14.04
N LYS A 158 20.69 -0.58 13.84
CA LYS A 158 19.45 -1.20 14.32
C LYS A 158 18.81 -1.98 13.18
N THR A 159 19.40 -3.14 12.86
CA THR A 159 18.78 -4.18 12.01
C THR A 159 18.05 -5.19 12.85
#